data_AF-A0A060CA72-F1
#
_entry.id   AF-A0A060CA72-F1
#
_cell.length_a   1.000
_cell.length_b   1.000
_cell.length_c   1.000
_cell.angle_alpha   90.00
_cell.angle_beta   90.00
_cell.angle_gamma   90.00
#
_symmetry.space_group_name_H-M   'P 1'
#
loop_
_entity.id
_entity.type
_entity.pdbx_description
1 polymer ?
#
loop_
_entity_poly.entity_id
_entity_poly.type
_entity_poly.pdbx_seq_one_letter_code
_entity_poly.pdbx_strand_id
1 'polypeptide(L)'
;MLVQRKAQSEKDTTFIRSQLDLAKKTLYVVQNSPSILRIHNLSNEIGDTIYIKEIKKYGSEQLIALVAHGDINYAVCDLDIARAAAKSM
;
A
#
# COMPACT_ATOMS: atom_id res chain seq x y z
N MET A 1 2.71 -0.19 7.05
CA MET A 1 2.01 -1.45 6.74
C MET A 1 1.33 -1.34 5.39
N LEU A 2 1.36 -2.38 4.56
CA LEU A 2 0.65 -2.43 3.27
C LEU A 2 -0.84 -2.63 3.51
N VAL A 3 -1.67 -1.82 2.85
CA VAL A 3 -3.12 -1.93 2.82
C VAL A 3 -3.54 -2.22 1.39
N GLN A 4 -4.35 -3.27 1.23
CA GLN A 4 -4.89 -3.75 -0.04
C GLN A 4 -6.27 -4.38 0.19
N ARG A 5 -7.06 -4.54 -0.88
CA ARG A 5 -8.34 -5.27 -0.81
C ARG A 5 -8.10 -6.77 -0.62
N LYS A 6 -9.10 -7.48 -0.11
CA LYS A 6 -9.08 -8.95 -0.05
C LYS A 6 -8.96 -9.53 -1.46
N ALA A 7 -8.20 -10.61 -1.59
CA ALA A 7 -8.10 -11.35 -2.86
C ALA A 7 -9.51 -11.78 -3.30
N GLN A 8 -9.84 -11.52 -4.56
CA GLN A 8 -11.15 -11.91 -5.11
C GLN A 8 -11.21 -13.41 -5.44
N SER A 9 -10.06 -14.02 -5.70
CA SER A 9 -9.90 -15.46 -5.93
C SER A 9 -8.46 -15.89 -5.65
N GLU A 10 -8.20 -17.20 -5.65
CA GLU A 10 -6.83 -17.72 -5.56
C GLU A 10 -5.93 -17.26 -6.71
N LYS A 11 -6.53 -17.04 -7.90
CA LYS A 11 -5.84 -16.61 -9.12
C LYS A 11 -5.75 -15.09 -9.27
N ASP A 12 -6.09 -14.34 -8.24
CA ASP A 12 -6.00 -12.88 -8.26
C ASP A 12 -4.53 -12.45 -8.33
N THR A 13 -4.09 -12.06 -9.53
CA THR A 13 -2.72 -11.59 -9.82
C THR A 13 -2.49 -10.15 -9.38
N THR A 14 -3.53 -9.46 -8.92
CA THR A 14 -3.43 -8.11 -8.35
C THR A 14 -3.16 -8.17 -6.85
N PHE A 15 -3.51 -9.27 -6.18
CA PHE A 15 -3.25 -9.40 -4.76
C PHE A 15 -1.75 -9.61 -4.47
N ILE A 16 -1.19 -8.76 -3.63
CA ILE A 16 0.23 -8.79 -3.24
C ILE A 16 0.41 -9.85 -2.15
N ARG A 17 1.20 -10.89 -2.43
CA ARG A 17 1.47 -12.01 -1.52
C ARG A 17 2.88 -11.95 -0.95
N SER A 18 3.80 -11.36 -1.70
CA SER A 18 5.21 -11.28 -1.40
C SER A 18 5.78 -9.91 -1.80
N GLN A 19 7.01 -9.63 -1.39
CA GLN A 19 7.70 -8.40 -1.79
C GLN A 19 7.95 -8.33 -3.31
N LEU A 20 8.18 -9.48 -3.96
CA LEU A 20 8.40 -9.54 -5.41
C LEU A 20 7.17 -9.08 -6.19
N ASP A 21 5.98 -9.29 -5.64
CA ASP A 21 4.72 -8.87 -6.29
C ASP A 21 4.56 -7.34 -6.33
N LEU A 22 5.36 -6.60 -5.55
CA LEU A 22 5.39 -5.13 -5.58
C LEU A 22 6.05 -4.56 -6.82
N ALA A 23 6.75 -5.39 -7.60
CA ALA A 23 7.35 -4.98 -8.87
C ALA A 23 6.32 -4.28 -9.76
N LYS A 24 6.69 -3.07 -10.21
CA LYS A 24 5.91 -2.18 -11.08
C LYS A 24 4.55 -1.77 -10.51
N LYS A 25 4.31 -1.95 -9.21
CA LYS A 25 3.10 -1.48 -8.53
C LYS A 25 3.27 -0.05 -8.05
N THR A 26 2.14 0.65 -7.89
CA THR A 26 2.09 2.00 -7.34
C THR A 26 1.57 1.96 -5.92
N LEU A 27 2.41 2.35 -4.97
CA LEU A 27 2.07 2.50 -3.56
C LEU A 27 1.74 3.95 -3.24
N TYR A 28 0.55 4.17 -2.69
CA TYR A 28 0.11 5.48 -2.25
C TYR A 28 0.49 5.70 -0.79
N VAL A 29 1.11 6.83 -0.48
CA VAL A 29 1.56 7.17 0.87
C VAL A 29 1.17 8.61 1.20
N VAL A 30 1.03 8.91 2.49
CA VAL A 30 0.93 10.30 2.95
C VAL A 30 2.25 11.02 2.66
N GLN A 31 2.16 12.29 2.27
CA GLN A 31 3.34 13.12 2.03
C GLN A 31 4.31 13.10 3.22
N ASN A 32 5.61 13.01 2.95
CA ASN A 32 6.69 12.92 3.95
C ASN A 32 6.60 11.69 4.87
N SER A 33 5.92 10.62 4.43
CA SER A 33 5.85 9.38 5.21
C SER A 33 7.25 8.75 5.36
N PRO A 34 7.64 8.32 6.58
CA PRO A 34 8.91 7.59 6.79
C PRO A 34 8.95 6.27 6.01
N SER A 35 7.79 5.77 5.55
CA SER A 35 7.69 4.56 4.74
C SER A 35 8.36 4.69 3.37
N ILE A 36 8.55 5.92 2.85
CA ILE A 36 9.15 6.16 1.53
C ILE A 36 10.55 5.55 1.44
N LEU A 37 11.39 5.76 2.46
CA LEU A 37 12.74 5.19 2.50
C LEU A 37 12.70 3.65 2.50
N ARG A 38 11.78 3.04 3.25
CA ARG A 38 11.63 1.58 3.26
C ARG A 38 11.18 1.04 1.91
N ILE A 39 10.29 1.75 1.20
CA ILE A 39 9.83 1.34 -0.14
C ILE A 39 10.98 1.43 -1.14
N HIS A 40 11.82 2.47 -1.09
CA HIS A 40 13.04 2.53 -1.91
C HIS A 40 13.99 1.36 -1.63
N ASN A 41 14.19 1.03 -0.35
CA ASN A 41 15.01 -0.13 0.01
C ASN A 41 14.42 -1.44 -0.52
N LEU A 42 13.09 -1.62 -0.46
CA LEU A 42 12.40 -2.77 -1.06
C LEU A 42 12.61 -2.84 -2.58
N SER A 43 12.51 -1.70 -3.27
CA SER A 43 12.74 -1.61 -4.71
C SER A 43 14.15 -2.12 -5.08
N ASN A 44 15.16 -1.69 -4.31
CA ASN A 44 16.53 -2.17 -4.48
C ASN A 44 16.69 -3.66 -4.15
N GLU A 45 16.03 -4.13 -3.07
CA GLU A 45 16.06 -5.52 -2.61
C GLU A 45 15.49 -6.50 -3.65
N ILE A 46 14.40 -6.12 -4.33
CA ILE A 46 13.77 -6.96 -5.36
C ILE A 46 14.39 -6.78 -6.76
N GLY A 47 15.27 -5.80 -6.95
CA GLY A 47 15.89 -5.50 -8.24
C GLY A 47 14.91 -4.98 -9.31
N ASP A 48 13.77 -4.42 -8.90
CA ASP A 48 12.74 -3.86 -9.79
C ASP A 48 12.17 -2.57 -9.17
N THR A 49 11.38 -1.83 -9.94
CA THR A 49 10.84 -0.53 -9.57
C THR A 49 9.53 -0.67 -8.78
N ILE A 50 9.43 0.00 -7.64
CA ILE A 50 8.17 0.25 -6.94
C ILE A 50 7.84 1.75 -7.10
N TYR A 51 6.70 2.07 -7.71
CA TYR A 51 6.29 3.47 -7.87
C TYR A 51 5.69 4.00 -6.58
N ILE A 52 6.09 5.20 -6.16
CA ILE A 52 5.56 5.86 -4.97
C ILE A 52 4.74 7.07 -5.40
N LYS A 53 3.53 7.20 -4.88
CA LYS A 53 2.69 8.38 -5.06
C LYS A 53 2.34 9.00 -3.71
N GLU A 54 2.95 10.13 -3.43
CA GLU A 54 2.67 10.92 -2.23
C GLU A 54 1.36 11.70 -2.37
N ILE A 55 0.54 11.63 -1.34
CA ILE A 55 -0.74 12.32 -1.26
C ILE A 55 -0.70 13.32 -0.10
N LYS A 56 -0.90 14.60 -0.44
CA LYS A 56 -0.86 15.71 0.53
C LYS A 56 -2.21 15.95 1.24
N LYS A 57 -3.32 15.69 0.56
CA LYS A 57 -4.66 16.09 1.01
C LYS A 57 -5.31 15.11 1.99
N TYR A 58 -4.78 13.90 2.11
CA TYR A 58 -5.42 12.79 2.81
C TYR A 58 -4.48 12.20 3.85
N GLY A 59 -5.04 11.84 5.01
CA GLY A 59 -4.36 11.06 6.04
C GLY A 59 -4.44 9.57 5.74
N SER A 60 -3.85 8.78 6.63
CA SER A 60 -3.79 7.32 6.51
C SER A 60 -5.17 6.68 6.42
N GLU A 61 -6.12 7.15 7.22
CA GLU A 61 -7.49 6.64 7.28
C GLU A 61 -8.22 6.85 5.96
N GLN A 62 -8.08 8.03 5.35
CA GLN A 62 -8.69 8.30 4.05
C GLN A 62 -8.03 7.46 2.94
N LEU A 63 -6.71 7.23 2.98
CA LEU A 63 -6.07 6.32 2.03
C LEU A 63 -6.60 4.89 2.16
N ILE A 64 -6.85 4.40 3.39
CA ILE A 64 -7.45 3.10 3.63
C ILE A 64 -8.86 3.03 3.02
N ALA A 65 -9.67 4.08 3.20
CA ALA A 65 -11.00 4.16 2.60
C ALA A 65 -10.94 4.12 1.07
N LEU A 66 -10.00 4.84 0.44
CA LEU A 66 -9.81 4.82 -1.02
C LEU A 66 -9.42 3.42 -1.53
N VAL A 67 -8.61 2.67 -0.78
CA VAL A 67 -8.31 1.26 -1.11
C VAL A 67 -9.58 0.41 -1.02
N ALA A 68 -10.36 0.58 0.04
CA ALA A 68 -11.60 -0.17 0.25
C ALA A 68 -12.63 0.09 -0.85
N HIS A 69 -12.76 1.34 -1.30
CA HIS A 69 -13.71 1.75 -2.34
C HIS A 69 -13.31 1.34 -3.75
N GLY A 70 -12.03 1.09 -4.02
CA GLY A 70 -11.58 0.77 -5.38
C GLY A 70 -10.77 1.87 -6.07
N ASP A 71 -10.75 3.08 -5.51
CA ASP A 71 -10.16 4.26 -6.13
C ASP A 71 -8.63 4.15 -6.31
N ILE A 72 -7.99 3.45 -5.37
CA ILE A 72 -6.57 3.07 -5.45
C ILE A 72 -6.40 1.59 -5.10
N ASN A 73 -5.30 1.00 -5.55
CA ASN A 73 -5.06 -0.43 -5.33
C ASN A 73 -4.33 -0.71 -4.02
N TYR A 74 -3.32 0.11 -3.68
CA TYR A 74 -2.44 -0.14 -2.55
C TYR A 74 -2.10 1.16 -1.83
N ALA A 75 -2.14 1.13 -0.51
CA ALA A 75 -1.65 2.21 0.34
C ALA A 75 -0.62 1.68 1.33
N VAL A 76 0.32 2.54 1.75
CA VAL A 76 1.18 2.26 2.90
C VAL A 76 0.93 3.32 3.96
N CYS A 77 0.47 2.86 5.13
CA CYS A 77 0.16 3.71 6.27
C CYS A 77 0.83 3.19 7.55
N ASP A 78 0.64 3.90 8.66
CA ASP A 78 1.12 3.46 9.96
C ASP A 78 0.50 2.12 10.39
N LEU A 79 1.24 1.33 11.16
CA LEU A 79 0.81 0.03 11.65
C LEU A 79 -0.41 0.13 12.57
N ASP A 80 -0.42 1.10 13.47
CA ASP A 80 -1.46 1.24 14.48
C ASP A 80 -2.79 1.66 13.83
N ILE A 81 -2.73 2.58 12.87
CA ILE A 81 -3.89 3.01 12.09
C ILE A 81 -4.43 1.86 11.23
N ALA A 82 -3.55 1.11 10.55
CA ALA A 82 -3.96 -0.04 9.75
C ALA A 82 -4.70 -1.10 10.59
N ARG A 83 -4.18 -1.39 11.79
CA ARG A 83 -4.80 -2.35 12.72
C ARG A 83 -6.15 -1.85 13.25
N ALA A 84 -6.25 -0.58 13.61
CA ALA A 84 -7.50 0.02 14.07
C ALA A 84 -8.58 -0.04 12.97
N ALA A 85 -8.21 0.26 11.72
CA ALA A 85 -9.11 0.16 10.58
C ALA A 85 -9.55 -1.29 10.33
N ALA A 86 -8.62 -2.26 10.35
CA ALA A 86 -8.94 -3.66 10.11
C ALA A 86 -9.88 -4.27 11.16
N LYS A 87 -9.90 -3.74 12.40
CA LYS A 87 -10.83 -4.18 13.45
C LYS A 87 -12.25 -3.61 13.27
N SER A 88 -12.36 -2.51 12.52
CA SER A 88 -13.60 -1.74 12.36
C SER A 88 -14.31 -2.02 11.03
N MET A 89 -13.75 -2.90 10.20
CA MET A 89 -14.24 -3.31 8.88
C MET A 89 -14.57 -4.81 8.87
#